data_AF-A0A349QXQ7-F1
#
_entry.id   AF-A0A349QXQ7-F1
#
_cell.length_a   1.000
_cell.length_b   1.000
_cell.length_c   1.000
_cell.angle_alpha   90.00
_cell.angle_beta   90.00
_cell.angle_gamma   90.00
#
_symmetry.space_group_name_H-M   'P 1'
#
loop_
_entity.id
_entity.type
_entity.pdbx_description
1 polymer ?
#
loop_
_entity_poly.entity_id
_entity_poly.type
_entity_poly.pdbx_seq_one_letter_code
_entity_poly.pdbx_strand_id
1 'polypeptide(L)'
;MQFTWKAAMQAYSEKDWRDFVFFSANVQHLLGIHQLGIQQNLHREVINFSVRQAEMASAKFQFEDKTFWLSPPERPQVILSFHFGYYRAVPAFLVQRGYKLCIPVAKEVMIRQIKYYEDLLGEQWEEQVIFLEAEDPYLFFKLRRQMDLGYHIFCYLDGGVSAAKDLQAQKLIEIPFLNGSIKIKHGILHMAFLLQKNITVLIAKIAVENEPIVICALSHWFKNWFPSGRQFTDYFSRIIYEDFEEVLLEYPEAWEAWLYLHKTMSPSSDVATWSATNRIISFSMKEKQLLFDKFTYLSYPLPVTIL
;
A
#
# COMPACT_ATOMS: atom_id res chain seq x y z
N MET A 1 -34.31 9.26 -1.48
CA MET A 1 -34.49 8.40 -0.29
C MET A 1 -33.33 8.71 0.66
N GLN A 2 -33.58 9.33 1.81
CA GLN A 2 -32.52 9.63 2.79
C GLN A 2 -32.08 8.31 3.45
N PHE A 3 -30.99 7.72 2.96
CA PHE A 3 -30.32 6.63 3.65
C PHE A 3 -29.80 7.17 4.99
N THR A 4 -30.46 6.82 6.09
CA THR A 4 -29.96 7.15 7.43
C THR A 4 -28.85 6.17 7.80
N TRP A 5 -27.82 6.66 8.49
CA TRP A 5 -26.68 5.86 8.97
C TRP A 5 -27.12 4.62 9.78
N LYS A 6 -28.29 4.68 10.43
CA LYS A 6 -28.88 3.54 11.15
C LYS A 6 -29.23 2.36 10.25
N ALA A 7 -29.77 2.60 9.05
CA ALA A 7 -30.07 1.54 8.09
C ALA A 7 -28.80 0.93 7.49
N ALA A 8 -27.77 1.76 7.30
CA ALA A 8 -26.44 1.34 6.87
C ALA A 8 -25.73 0.45 7.90
N MET A 9 -25.81 0.79 9.19
CA MET A 9 -25.21 -0.01 10.28
C MET A 9 -25.81 -1.41 10.39
N GLN A 10 -27.10 -1.60 10.08
CA GLN A 10 -27.75 -2.91 10.17
C GLN A 10 -27.28 -3.91 9.11
N ALA A 11 -26.64 -3.45 8.03
CA ALA A 11 -26.11 -4.30 6.96
C ALA A 11 -24.67 -4.78 7.20
N TYR A 12 -24.01 -4.32 8.27
CA TYR A 12 -22.61 -4.59 8.58
C TYR A 12 -22.48 -5.34 9.92
N SER A 13 -21.46 -6.20 10.05
CA SER A 13 -21.00 -6.61 11.38
C SER A 13 -20.36 -5.42 12.10
N GLU A 14 -20.26 -5.43 13.43
CA GLU A 14 -19.60 -4.34 14.20
C GLU A 14 -18.17 -4.09 13.70
N LYS A 15 -17.44 -5.17 13.40
CA LYS A 15 -16.07 -5.09 12.88
C LYS A 15 -16.05 -4.41 11.52
N ASP A 16 -16.88 -4.87 10.59
CA ASP A 16 -16.89 -4.36 9.22
C ASP A 16 -17.35 -2.89 9.18
N TRP A 17 -18.26 -2.50 10.08
CA TRP A 17 -18.69 -1.11 10.20
C TRP A 17 -17.56 -0.20 10.68
N ARG A 18 -16.79 -0.66 11.68
CA ARG A 18 -15.63 0.09 12.15
C ARG A 18 -14.60 0.24 11.03
N ASP A 19 -14.31 -0.82 10.29
CA ASP A 19 -13.34 -0.78 9.21
C ASP A 19 -13.82 0.18 8.09
N PHE A 20 -15.12 0.17 7.77
CA PHE A 20 -15.76 1.14 6.88
C PHE A 20 -15.62 2.61 7.35
N VAL A 21 -15.78 2.87 8.65
CA VAL A 21 -15.69 4.23 9.20
C VAL A 21 -14.34 4.87 8.91
N PHE A 22 -13.24 4.16 9.15
CA PHE A 22 -11.90 4.65 8.82
C PHE A 22 -11.65 4.73 7.32
N PHE A 23 -12.13 3.75 6.55
CA PHE A 23 -12.09 3.77 5.10
C PHE A 23 -12.75 5.03 4.53
N SER A 24 -13.95 5.37 5.04
CA SER A 24 -14.73 6.51 4.58
C SER A 24 -14.03 7.85 4.85
N ALA A 25 -13.22 7.95 5.92
CA ALA A 25 -12.37 9.10 6.17
C ALA A 25 -11.25 9.22 5.13
N ASN A 26 -10.55 8.12 4.83
CA ASN A 26 -9.47 8.10 3.83
C ASN A 26 -9.97 8.54 2.46
N VAL A 27 -11.10 7.97 2.03
CA VAL A 27 -11.74 8.29 0.75
C VAL A 27 -12.23 9.73 0.70
N GLN A 28 -12.72 10.29 1.81
CA GLN A 28 -13.13 11.69 1.83
C GLN A 28 -11.94 12.66 1.79
N HIS A 29 -10.85 12.37 2.49
CA HIS A 29 -9.63 13.17 2.42
C HIS A 29 -9.02 13.16 1.02
N LEU A 30 -8.90 11.99 0.41
CA LEU A 30 -8.08 11.82 -0.80
C LEU A 30 -8.89 11.82 -2.09
N LEU A 31 -10.10 11.25 -2.12
CA LEU A 31 -10.95 11.25 -3.31
C LEU A 31 -12.02 12.35 -3.29
N GLY A 32 -12.19 13.08 -2.18
CA GLY A 32 -13.22 14.13 -2.06
C GLY A 32 -14.65 13.57 -2.15
N ILE A 33 -14.84 12.27 -1.94
CA ILE A 33 -16.17 11.65 -1.98
C ILE A 33 -16.83 11.85 -0.62
N HIS A 34 -17.84 12.71 -0.55
CA HIS A 34 -18.57 13.01 0.69
C HIS A 34 -19.84 12.18 0.89
N GLN A 35 -20.38 11.60 -0.17
CA GLN A 35 -21.66 10.89 -0.15
C GLN A 35 -21.51 9.48 0.43
N LEU A 36 -22.19 9.21 1.54
CA LEU A 36 -22.07 7.93 2.27
C LEU A 36 -22.36 6.71 1.39
N GLY A 37 -23.39 6.77 0.54
CA GLY A 37 -23.74 5.65 -0.34
C GLY A 37 -22.63 5.30 -1.35
N ILE A 38 -21.93 6.31 -1.88
CA ILE A 38 -20.78 6.10 -2.77
C ILE A 38 -19.61 5.49 -1.98
N GLN A 39 -19.31 6.02 -0.79
CA GLN A 39 -18.27 5.47 0.09
C GLN A 39 -18.53 3.99 0.42
N GLN A 40 -19.78 3.62 0.71
CA GLN A 40 -20.15 2.23 1.02
C GLN A 40 -20.02 1.30 -0.17
N ASN A 41 -20.41 1.76 -1.37
CA ASN A 41 -20.25 0.97 -2.59
C ASN A 41 -18.78 0.73 -2.87
N LEU A 42 -17.94 1.76 -2.82
CA LEU A 42 -16.51 1.63 -3.04
C LEU A 42 -15.86 0.73 -1.98
N HIS A 43 -16.25 0.84 -0.71
CA HIS A 43 -15.76 -0.05 0.35
C HIS A 43 -16.04 -1.54 0.04
N ARG A 44 -17.25 -1.84 -0.43
CA ARG A 44 -17.63 -3.20 -0.83
C ARG A 44 -16.83 -3.66 -2.05
N GLU A 45 -16.60 -2.79 -3.03
CA GLU A 45 -15.76 -3.09 -4.19
C GLU A 45 -14.32 -3.40 -3.80
N VAL A 46 -13.74 -2.62 -2.87
CA VAL A 46 -12.39 -2.85 -2.32
C VAL A 46 -12.31 -4.20 -1.60
N ILE A 47 -13.27 -4.52 -0.73
CA ILE A 47 -13.32 -5.83 -0.05
C ILE A 47 -13.42 -6.96 -1.07
N ASN A 48 -14.37 -6.87 -2.01
CA ASN A 48 -14.58 -7.88 -3.03
C ASN A 48 -13.33 -8.06 -3.91
N PHE A 49 -12.65 -6.97 -4.25
CA PHE A 49 -11.41 -7.02 -4.99
C PHE A 49 -10.28 -7.68 -4.18
N SER A 50 -10.10 -7.32 -2.91
CA SER A 50 -9.11 -7.93 -2.03
C SER A 50 -9.31 -9.44 -1.88
N VAL A 51 -10.56 -9.90 -1.72
CA VAL A 51 -10.89 -11.33 -1.69
C VAL A 51 -10.54 -12.01 -3.01
N ARG A 52 -11.01 -11.46 -4.15
CA ARG A 52 -10.70 -12.01 -5.50
C ARG A 52 -9.19 -12.09 -5.75
N GLN A 53 -8.46 -11.04 -5.39
CA GLN A 53 -7.00 -10.99 -5.52
C GLN A 53 -6.32 -12.07 -4.68
N ALA A 54 -6.78 -12.28 -3.43
CA ALA A 54 -6.21 -13.25 -2.52
C ALA A 54 -6.50 -14.71 -2.89
N GLU A 55 -7.66 -14.98 -3.49
CA GLU A 55 -8.08 -16.31 -3.95
C GLU A 55 -7.45 -16.72 -5.29
N MET A 56 -6.90 -15.76 -6.03
CA MET A 56 -6.28 -16.04 -7.32
C MET A 56 -5.00 -16.86 -7.14
N ALA A 57 -5.07 -18.13 -7.54
CA ALA A 57 -3.95 -19.04 -7.49
C ALA A 57 -2.82 -18.60 -8.44
N SER A 58 -1.61 -18.48 -7.93
CA SER A 58 -0.46 -18.00 -8.70
C SER A 58 -0.09 -18.88 -9.89
N ALA A 59 -0.41 -20.17 -9.84
CA ALA A 59 -0.23 -21.11 -10.97
C ALA A 59 -1.10 -20.76 -12.20
N LYS A 60 -2.05 -19.83 -12.07
CA LYS A 60 -2.91 -19.35 -13.16
C LYS A 60 -2.44 -18.02 -13.77
N PHE A 61 -1.34 -17.44 -13.28
CA PHE A 61 -0.86 -16.18 -13.83
C PHE A 61 -0.30 -16.39 -15.23
N GLN A 62 -1.01 -15.85 -16.21
CA GLN A 62 -0.45 -15.54 -17.52
C GLN A 62 -0.03 -14.07 -17.48
N PHE A 63 1.12 -13.74 -18.05
CA PHE A 63 1.69 -12.41 -17.94
C PHE A 63 1.89 -11.76 -19.30
N GLU A 64 1.43 -10.52 -19.44
CA GLU A 64 1.88 -9.61 -20.49
C GLU A 64 2.95 -8.69 -19.91
N ASP A 65 4.10 -8.61 -20.58
CA ASP A 65 5.27 -7.88 -20.11
C ASP A 65 5.34 -6.49 -20.75
N LYS A 66 5.13 -5.43 -19.95
CA LYS A 66 5.33 -4.03 -20.33
C LYS A 66 6.37 -3.37 -19.42
N THR A 67 7.44 -4.10 -19.10
CA THR A 67 8.48 -3.67 -18.15
C THR A 67 9.71 -3.09 -18.83
N PHE A 68 9.51 -2.08 -19.71
CA PHE A 68 10.56 -1.51 -20.58
C PHE A 68 11.87 -1.09 -19.90
N TRP A 69 11.85 -0.79 -18.59
CA TRP A 69 13.00 -0.29 -17.82
C TRP A 69 13.54 -1.28 -16.78
N LEU A 70 12.98 -2.49 -16.71
CA LEU A 70 13.40 -3.48 -15.73
C LEU A 70 14.79 -4.02 -16.12
N SER A 71 15.77 -3.81 -15.23
CA SER A 71 17.12 -4.37 -15.42
C SER A 71 17.06 -5.90 -15.47
N PRO A 72 17.92 -6.59 -16.25
CA PRO A 72 17.93 -8.04 -16.34
C PRO A 72 18.19 -8.73 -14.99
N PRO A 73 17.81 -10.01 -14.82
CA PRO A 73 17.91 -10.74 -13.56
C PRO A 73 19.29 -10.68 -12.89
N GLU A 74 20.36 -10.68 -13.67
CA GLU A 74 21.75 -10.67 -13.19
C GLU A 74 22.22 -9.30 -12.69
N ARG A 75 21.39 -8.26 -12.83
CA ARG A 75 21.72 -6.88 -12.45
C ARG A 75 20.79 -6.37 -11.34
N PRO A 76 21.12 -6.64 -10.06
CA PRO A 76 20.34 -6.22 -8.90
C PRO A 76 19.96 -4.74 -8.90
N GLN A 77 18.67 -4.48 -8.70
CA GLN A 77 18.09 -3.15 -8.54
C GLN A 77 17.12 -3.10 -7.36
N VAL A 78 16.57 -1.93 -7.08
CA VAL A 78 15.44 -1.77 -6.17
C VAL A 78 14.16 -1.76 -7.00
N ILE A 79 13.27 -2.69 -6.71
CA ILE A 79 11.97 -2.84 -7.35
C ILE A 79 10.91 -2.47 -6.33
N LEU A 80 10.07 -1.52 -6.69
CA LEU A 80 9.02 -0.98 -5.84
C LEU A 80 7.66 -1.32 -6.44
N SER A 81 6.65 -1.43 -5.58
CA SER A 81 5.27 -1.66 -5.99
C SER A 81 4.31 -1.05 -4.95
N PHE A 82 3.02 -1.20 -5.20
CA PHE A 82 1.93 -0.86 -4.28
C PHE A 82 1.08 -2.11 -4.05
N HIS A 83 0.31 -2.14 -2.96
CA HIS A 83 -0.75 -3.13 -2.77
C HIS A 83 -1.95 -2.77 -3.66
N PHE A 84 -1.70 -2.65 -4.97
CA PHE A 84 -2.64 -2.23 -5.99
C PHE A 84 -2.85 -3.33 -7.03
N GLY A 85 -4.10 -3.55 -7.41
CA GLY A 85 -4.45 -4.53 -8.42
C GLY A 85 -4.04 -5.93 -7.97
N TYR A 86 -3.58 -6.73 -8.91
CA TYR A 86 -3.08 -8.07 -8.63
C TYR A 86 -1.63 -8.07 -8.11
N TYR A 87 -1.34 -7.27 -7.08
CA TYR A 87 0.02 -6.95 -6.63
C TYR A 87 0.88 -8.19 -6.30
N ARG A 88 0.28 -9.28 -5.80
CA ARG A 88 1.01 -10.55 -5.54
C ARG A 88 1.53 -11.23 -6.81
N ALA A 89 0.99 -10.86 -7.97
CA ALA A 89 1.47 -11.33 -9.26
C ALA A 89 2.80 -10.69 -9.66
N VAL A 90 3.15 -9.51 -9.13
CA VAL A 90 4.43 -8.83 -9.41
C VAL A 90 5.65 -9.65 -8.95
N PRO A 91 5.76 -10.08 -7.68
CA PRO A 91 6.89 -10.92 -7.28
C PRO A 91 6.87 -12.29 -7.96
N ALA A 92 5.69 -12.88 -8.21
CA ALA A 92 5.59 -14.14 -8.96
C ALA A 92 6.12 -13.99 -10.40
N PHE A 93 5.77 -12.90 -11.08
CA PHE A 93 6.27 -12.54 -12.41
C PHE A 93 7.80 -12.45 -12.46
N LEU A 94 8.39 -11.81 -11.44
CA LEU A 94 9.84 -11.62 -11.32
C LEU A 94 10.53 -12.97 -11.09
N VAL A 95 10.06 -13.76 -10.12
CA VAL A 95 10.67 -15.05 -9.79
C VAL A 95 10.62 -16.01 -10.98
N GLN A 96 9.48 -16.10 -11.70
CA GLN A 96 9.35 -16.92 -12.91
C GLN A 96 10.33 -16.52 -14.04
N ARG A 97 10.88 -15.31 -14.01
CA ARG A 97 11.87 -14.80 -14.96
C ARG A 97 13.31 -14.88 -14.44
N GLY A 98 13.53 -15.59 -13.33
CA GLY A 98 14.85 -15.82 -12.75
C GLY A 98 15.36 -14.71 -11.84
N TYR A 99 14.52 -13.75 -11.45
CA TYR A 99 14.90 -12.73 -10.48
C TYR A 99 14.93 -13.32 -9.08
N LYS A 100 16.04 -13.10 -8.38
CA LYS A 100 16.15 -13.38 -6.95
C LYS A 100 15.66 -12.16 -6.16
N LEU A 101 14.75 -12.34 -5.20
CA LEU A 101 14.12 -11.26 -4.46
C LEU A 101 14.51 -11.27 -2.99
N CYS A 102 14.93 -10.12 -2.49
CA CYS A 102 15.08 -9.84 -1.07
C CYS A 102 13.95 -8.91 -0.65
N ILE A 103 13.06 -9.38 0.23
CA ILE A 103 11.83 -8.71 0.61
C ILE A 103 11.90 -8.33 2.10
N PRO A 104 12.15 -7.05 2.44
CA PRO A 104 11.93 -6.53 3.78
C PRO A 104 10.46 -6.62 4.15
N VAL A 105 10.16 -7.30 5.26
CA VAL A 105 8.80 -7.47 5.77
C VAL A 105 8.76 -7.26 7.27
N ALA A 106 7.59 -6.89 7.77
CA ALA A 106 7.33 -6.83 9.19
C ALA A 106 7.55 -8.19 9.84
N LYS A 107 8.09 -8.19 11.06
CA LYS A 107 8.38 -9.43 11.79
C LYS A 107 7.14 -10.33 11.93
N GLU A 108 5.99 -9.75 12.24
CA GLU A 108 4.72 -10.46 12.40
C GLU A 108 4.14 -11.02 11.09
N VAL A 109 4.57 -10.50 9.94
CA VAL A 109 4.13 -10.92 8.61
C VAL A 109 5.06 -11.99 8.02
N MET A 110 6.32 -12.04 8.47
CA MET A 110 7.37 -12.89 7.90
C MET A 110 6.99 -14.37 7.79
N ILE A 111 6.49 -14.98 8.86
CA ILE A 111 6.13 -16.42 8.87
C ILE A 111 5.06 -16.72 7.82
N ARG A 112 4.07 -15.83 7.64
CA ARG A 112 3.01 -16.02 6.65
C ARG A 112 3.54 -15.90 5.23
N GLN A 113 4.48 -14.98 5.00
CA GLN A 113 5.11 -14.79 3.69
C GLN A 113 5.98 -15.98 3.32
N ILE A 114 6.81 -16.48 4.25
CA ILE A 114 7.61 -17.69 4.06
C ILE A 114 6.72 -18.84 3.58
N LYS A 115 5.66 -19.14 4.33
CA LYS A 115 4.72 -20.21 3.97
C LYS A 115 4.09 -20.01 2.59
N TYR A 116 3.70 -18.77 2.26
CA TYR A 116 3.13 -18.46 0.95
C TYR A 116 4.10 -18.74 -0.20
N TYR A 117 5.39 -18.40 -0.05
CA TYR A 117 6.39 -18.64 -1.10
C TYR A 117 6.88 -20.09 -1.14
N GLU A 118 6.90 -20.78 0.00
CA GLU A 118 7.09 -22.24 0.07
C GLU A 118 6.03 -22.95 -0.77
N ASP A 119 4.76 -22.64 -0.54
CA ASP A 119 3.63 -23.21 -1.28
C ASP A 119 3.68 -22.85 -2.79
N LEU A 120 4.22 -21.67 -3.12
CA LEU A 120 4.30 -21.16 -4.49
C LEU A 120 5.45 -21.75 -5.31
N LEU A 121 6.64 -21.85 -4.73
CA LEU A 121 7.89 -22.13 -5.43
C LEU A 121 8.43 -23.54 -5.13
N GLY A 122 7.90 -24.24 -4.13
CA GLY A 122 8.34 -25.57 -3.73
C GLY A 122 9.70 -25.56 -3.00
N GLU A 123 10.40 -26.70 -3.06
CA GLU A 123 11.59 -26.97 -2.22
C GLU A 123 12.78 -26.01 -2.43
N GLN A 124 12.84 -25.29 -3.55
CA GLN A 124 13.94 -24.37 -3.89
C GLN A 124 13.58 -22.89 -3.71
N TRP A 125 12.51 -22.58 -2.97
CA TRP A 125 12.05 -21.19 -2.79
C TRP A 125 13.12 -20.28 -2.17
N GLU A 126 13.93 -20.80 -1.24
CA GLU A 126 14.97 -20.04 -0.52
C GLU A 126 16.11 -19.56 -1.43
N GLU A 127 16.32 -20.20 -2.59
CA GLU A 127 17.32 -19.78 -3.57
C GLU A 127 16.85 -18.56 -4.40
N GLN A 128 15.54 -18.30 -4.40
CA GLN A 128 14.88 -17.30 -5.22
C GLN A 128 14.30 -16.16 -4.39
N VAL A 129 13.87 -16.41 -3.14
CA VAL A 129 13.24 -15.40 -2.29
C VAL A 129 13.77 -15.49 -0.88
N ILE A 130 14.18 -14.35 -0.32
CA ILE A 130 14.61 -14.23 1.07
C ILE A 130 13.87 -13.08 1.74
N PHE A 131 13.55 -13.25 3.02
CA PHE A 131 12.90 -12.25 3.84
C PHE A 131 13.88 -11.66 4.85
N LEU A 132 13.80 -10.33 5.04
CA LEU A 132 14.53 -9.63 6.09
C LEU A 132 13.54 -8.88 6.98
N GLU A 133 13.82 -8.80 8.28
CA GLU A 133 13.01 -8.00 9.20
C GLU A 133 13.19 -6.51 8.83
N ALA A 134 12.09 -5.85 8.45
CA ALA A 134 12.08 -4.43 8.11
C ALA A 134 12.48 -3.55 9.31
N GLU A 135 12.36 -4.10 10.52
CA GLU A 135 12.65 -3.43 11.77
C GLU A 135 14.12 -3.53 12.23
N ASP A 136 14.94 -4.26 11.48
CA ASP A 136 16.33 -4.52 11.86
C ASP A 136 17.20 -3.26 11.71
N PRO A 137 17.91 -2.80 12.76
CA PRO A 137 18.82 -1.67 12.66
C PRO A 137 19.98 -1.88 11.68
N TYR A 138 20.31 -3.12 11.32
CA TYR A 138 21.33 -3.50 10.34
C TYR A 138 20.74 -3.82 8.96
N LEU A 139 19.45 -3.52 8.71
CA LEU A 139 18.76 -3.81 7.46
C LEU A 139 19.54 -3.32 6.23
N PHE A 140 20.09 -2.11 6.27
CA PHE A 140 20.88 -1.55 5.17
C PHE A 140 22.06 -2.46 4.76
N PHE A 141 22.83 -2.94 5.74
CA PHE A 141 24.00 -3.80 5.49
C PHE A 141 23.57 -5.18 5.00
N LYS A 142 22.47 -5.71 5.55
CA LYS A 142 21.89 -6.97 5.08
C LYS A 142 21.44 -6.85 3.63
N LEU A 143 20.70 -5.80 3.28
CA LEU A 143 20.27 -5.54 1.91
C LEU A 143 21.44 -5.42 0.95
N ARG A 144 22.48 -4.64 1.30
CA ARG A 144 23.70 -4.55 0.49
C ARG A 144 24.32 -5.91 0.22
N ARG A 145 24.51 -6.73 1.27
CA ARG A 145 25.05 -8.08 1.15
C ARG A 145 24.22 -8.94 0.20
N GLN A 146 22.89 -8.87 0.28
CA GLN A 146 22.03 -9.66 -0.60
C GLN A 146 22.09 -9.18 -2.04
N MET A 147 22.17 -7.87 -2.28
CA MET A 147 22.41 -7.34 -3.62
C MET A 147 23.74 -7.79 -4.20
N ASP A 148 24.80 -7.90 -3.39
CA ASP A 148 26.09 -8.43 -3.83
C ASP A 148 26.01 -9.93 -4.21
N LEU A 149 25.02 -10.65 -3.67
CA LEU A 149 24.71 -12.06 -4.00
C LEU A 149 23.72 -12.21 -5.18
N GLY A 150 23.33 -11.11 -5.82
CA GLY A 150 22.43 -11.14 -6.98
C GLY A 150 20.94 -10.93 -6.67
N TYR A 151 20.57 -10.61 -5.43
CA TYR A 151 19.18 -10.35 -5.07
C TYR A 151 18.76 -8.92 -5.40
N HIS A 152 17.62 -8.76 -6.04
CA HIS A 152 16.90 -7.50 -6.18
C HIS A 152 16.15 -7.21 -4.89
N ILE A 153 16.09 -5.95 -4.47
CA ILE A 153 15.29 -5.58 -3.30
C ILE A 153 13.86 -5.33 -3.80
N PHE A 154 12.86 -6.00 -3.22
CA PHE A 154 11.46 -5.79 -3.55
C PHE A 154 10.68 -5.27 -2.35
N CYS A 155 9.97 -4.15 -2.50
CA CYS A 155 9.19 -3.53 -1.42
C CYS A 155 7.88 -2.92 -1.91
N TYR A 156 6.85 -2.98 -1.08
CA TYR A 156 5.63 -2.19 -1.27
C TYR A 156 5.78 -0.82 -0.59
N LEU A 157 5.56 0.26 -1.34
CA LEU A 157 5.72 1.64 -0.87
C LEU A 157 4.63 2.06 0.12
N ASP A 158 3.50 1.38 0.07
CA ASP A 158 2.35 1.59 0.94
C ASP A 158 2.29 0.67 2.16
N GLY A 159 3.38 -0.06 2.41
CA GLY A 159 3.58 -0.84 3.63
C GLY A 159 3.81 0.05 4.87
N GLY A 160 3.26 -0.39 6.01
CA GLY A 160 3.29 0.37 7.26
C GLY A 160 4.54 0.24 8.12
N VAL A 161 5.50 -0.61 7.78
CA VAL A 161 6.52 -1.09 8.75
C VAL A 161 7.93 -0.56 8.48
N SER A 162 8.67 -0.25 9.55
CA SER A 162 10.04 0.31 9.50
C SER A 162 10.83 0.05 10.78
N ALA A 163 12.17 0.03 10.69
CA ALA A 163 13.11 0.00 11.83
C ALA A 163 12.94 1.09 12.89
N ALA A 164 12.40 2.24 12.52
CA ALA A 164 12.09 3.27 13.51
C ALA A 164 10.81 2.89 14.30
N LYS A 165 11.00 2.55 15.58
CA LYS A 165 9.92 2.19 16.53
C LYS A 165 9.07 3.38 17.00
N ASP A 166 9.54 4.60 16.76
CA ASP A 166 8.87 5.83 17.20
C ASP A 166 8.38 6.62 15.98
N LEU A 167 7.11 7.06 16.01
CA LEU A 167 6.51 7.89 14.96
C LEU A 167 7.21 9.25 14.85
N GLN A 168 7.79 9.76 15.93
CA GLN A 168 8.61 10.99 15.94
C GLN A 168 10.01 10.76 15.32
N ALA A 169 10.54 9.54 15.41
CA ALA A 169 11.83 9.16 14.81
C ALA A 169 11.68 8.69 13.35
N GLN A 170 10.47 8.31 12.93
CA GLN A 170 10.14 8.06 11.54
C GLN A 170 10.18 9.40 10.80
N LYS A 171 11.23 9.60 10.00
CA LYS A 171 11.29 10.70 9.04
C LYS A 171 10.22 10.44 7.99
N LEU A 172 9.00 10.91 8.28
CA LEU A 172 7.90 10.92 7.33
C LEU A 172 8.00 12.20 6.51
N ILE A 173 7.80 12.07 5.21
CA ILE A 173 7.68 13.22 4.30
C ILE A 173 6.22 13.32 3.93
N GLU A 174 5.67 14.51 4.13
CA GLU A 174 4.34 14.84 3.61
C GLU A 174 4.46 15.19 2.12
N ILE A 175 3.68 14.52 1.30
CA ILE A 175 3.58 14.79 -0.14
C ILE A 175 2.13 15.07 -0.52
N PRO A 176 1.87 15.91 -1.54
CA PRO A 176 0.57 15.98 -2.19
C PRO A 176 0.19 14.58 -2.69
N PHE A 177 -1.08 14.21 -2.52
CA PHE A 177 -1.62 12.99 -3.08
C PHE A 177 -3.12 13.14 -3.31
N LEU A 178 -3.56 13.00 -4.55
CA LEU A 178 -4.95 13.22 -4.98
C LEU A 178 -5.48 14.59 -4.49
N ASN A 179 -6.65 14.64 -3.87
CA ASN A 179 -7.24 15.89 -3.35
C ASN A 179 -6.65 16.35 -1.99
N GLY A 180 -5.59 15.70 -1.50
CA GLY A 180 -5.06 15.93 -0.18
C GLY A 180 -3.55 15.72 -0.09
N SER A 181 -3.12 15.23 1.06
CA SER A 181 -1.73 14.86 1.32
C SER A 181 -1.65 13.56 2.12
N ILE A 182 -0.51 12.90 2.00
CA ILE A 182 -0.15 11.70 2.77
C ILE A 182 1.27 11.85 3.29
N LYS A 183 1.54 11.20 4.41
CA LYS A 183 2.85 11.09 5.04
C LYS A 183 3.46 9.73 4.72
N ILE A 184 4.53 9.72 3.93
CA ILE A 184 5.13 8.46 3.47
C ILE A 184 6.49 8.21 4.10
N LYS A 185 6.87 6.93 4.13
CA LYS A 185 8.20 6.48 4.52
C LYS A 185 9.10 6.45 3.29
N HIS A 186 10.21 7.17 3.33
CA HIS A 186 11.16 7.25 2.22
C HIS A 186 12.46 6.44 2.46
N GLY A 187 12.48 5.60 3.50
CA GLY A 187 13.67 4.84 3.91
C GLY A 187 14.25 3.97 2.79
N ILE A 188 13.38 3.26 2.04
CA ILE A 188 13.82 2.42 0.92
C ILE A 188 14.43 3.24 -0.22
N LEU A 189 13.84 4.41 -0.53
CA LEU A 189 14.38 5.34 -1.52
C LEU A 189 15.75 5.86 -1.08
N HIS A 190 15.88 6.23 0.20
CA HIS A 190 17.16 6.67 0.75
C HIS A 190 18.22 5.56 0.68
N MET A 191 17.85 4.31 0.99
CA MET A 191 18.75 3.16 0.85
C MET A 191 19.15 2.94 -0.61
N ALA A 192 18.23 3.03 -1.56
CA ALA A 192 18.52 2.91 -2.99
C ALA A 192 19.55 3.96 -3.45
N PHE A 193 19.40 5.21 -2.99
CA PHE A 193 20.39 6.29 -3.22
C PHE A 193 21.76 5.93 -2.65
N LEU A 194 21.84 5.50 -1.40
CA LEU A 194 23.11 5.13 -0.76
C LEU A 194 23.78 3.92 -1.44
N LEU A 195 22.99 2.96 -1.93
CA LEU A 195 23.47 1.78 -2.65
C LEU A 195 23.84 2.09 -4.11
N GLN A 196 23.48 3.27 -4.62
CA GLN A 196 23.69 3.68 -6.02
C GLN A 196 23.06 2.70 -7.02
N LYS A 197 21.83 2.26 -6.72
CA LYS A 197 21.09 1.26 -7.50
C LYS A 197 19.91 1.88 -8.21
N ASN A 198 19.62 1.37 -9.41
CA ASN A 198 18.43 1.78 -10.16
C ASN A 198 17.15 1.48 -9.36
N ILE A 199 16.12 2.28 -9.58
CA ILE A 199 14.78 2.05 -9.04
C ILE A 199 13.83 1.79 -10.20
N THR A 200 13.01 0.75 -10.09
CA THR A 200 11.90 0.50 -11.02
C THR A 200 10.63 0.31 -10.21
N VAL A 201 9.59 1.08 -10.52
CA VAL A 201 8.26 0.89 -9.93
C VAL A 201 7.43 0.04 -10.87
N LEU A 202 6.96 -1.10 -10.39
CA LEU A 202 6.08 -2.01 -11.13
C LEU A 202 4.70 -2.02 -10.51
N ILE A 203 3.67 -2.17 -11.34
CA ILE A 203 2.31 -2.49 -10.90
C ILE A 203 1.76 -3.65 -11.73
N ALA A 204 0.81 -4.38 -11.14
CA ALA A 204 -0.04 -5.30 -11.87
C ALA A 204 -1.35 -4.59 -12.18
N LYS A 205 -1.65 -4.39 -13.47
CA LYS A 205 -2.95 -3.84 -13.88
C LYS A 205 -4.07 -4.78 -13.50
N ILE A 206 -5.28 -4.23 -13.39
CA ILE A 206 -6.49 -5.04 -13.30
C ILE A 206 -6.66 -5.76 -14.63
N ALA A 207 -6.74 -7.09 -14.57
CA ALA A 207 -7.05 -7.93 -15.71
C ALA A 207 -8.55 -8.20 -15.76
N VAL A 208 -9.10 -8.24 -16.98
CA VAL A 208 -10.43 -8.83 -17.21
C VAL A 208 -10.33 -10.35 -16.98
N GLU A 209 -11.44 -10.97 -16.59
CA GLU A 209 -11.47 -12.42 -16.35
C GLU A 209 -10.98 -13.20 -17.59
N ASN A 210 -10.07 -14.15 -17.37
CA ASN A 210 -9.39 -14.96 -18.40
C ASN A 210 -8.39 -14.23 -19.30
N GLU A 211 -8.05 -12.97 -19.01
CA GLU A 211 -6.95 -12.26 -19.67
C GLU A 211 -5.64 -12.37 -18.86
N PRO A 212 -4.47 -12.27 -19.53
CA PRO A 212 -3.20 -12.21 -18.82
C PRO A 212 -3.12 -10.96 -17.94
N ILE A 213 -2.48 -11.12 -16.78
CA ILE A 213 -2.13 -10.00 -15.91
C ILE A 213 -1.01 -9.21 -16.58
N VAL A 214 -1.29 -7.93 -16.84
CA VAL A 214 -0.29 -7.02 -17.41
C VAL A 214 0.57 -6.46 -16.28
N ILE A 215 1.88 -6.73 -16.32
CA ILE A 215 2.85 -6.09 -15.43
C ILE A 215 3.48 -4.92 -16.19
N CYS A 216 3.33 -3.71 -15.66
CA CYS A 216 3.87 -2.51 -16.29
C CYS A 216 4.77 -1.73 -15.34
N ALA A 217 5.79 -1.09 -15.92
CA ALA A 217 6.59 -0.11 -15.21
C ALA A 217 5.85 1.24 -15.17
N LEU A 218 5.69 1.82 -13.98
CA LEU A 218 5.17 3.18 -13.81
C LEU A 218 6.28 4.21 -13.94
N SER A 219 7.34 4.00 -13.16
CA SER A 219 8.42 4.96 -13.03
C SER A 219 9.75 4.25 -12.99
N HIS A 220 10.80 4.93 -13.45
CA HIS A 220 12.14 4.40 -13.43
C HIS A 220 13.18 5.48 -13.14
N TRP A 221 14.23 5.09 -12.44
CA TRP A 221 15.38 5.93 -12.21
C TRP A 221 16.71 5.24 -12.48
N PHE A 222 17.56 5.94 -13.23
CA PHE A 222 18.96 5.63 -13.43
C PHE A 222 19.84 6.43 -12.48
N LYS A 223 20.85 5.78 -11.89
CA LYS A 223 21.83 6.42 -10.99
C LYS A 223 22.38 7.77 -11.48
N ASN A 224 22.79 8.64 -10.55
CA ASN A 224 23.65 9.84 -10.73
C ASN A 224 23.01 11.19 -11.14
N TRP A 225 21.78 11.50 -10.76
CA TRP A 225 21.17 12.81 -11.10
C TRP A 225 21.03 13.82 -9.96
N PHE A 226 21.16 13.40 -8.70
CA PHE A 226 20.81 14.26 -7.55
C PHE A 226 22.02 14.57 -6.67
N PRO A 227 22.20 15.83 -6.22
CA PRO A 227 23.35 16.24 -5.43
C PRO A 227 23.25 15.82 -3.95
N SER A 228 22.08 15.38 -3.48
CA SER A 228 21.89 14.86 -2.13
C SER A 228 20.80 13.81 -2.04
N GLY A 229 20.91 12.91 -1.05
CA GLY A 229 19.91 11.88 -0.81
C GLY A 229 18.54 12.43 -0.40
N ARG A 230 18.48 13.62 0.21
CA ARG A 230 17.21 14.28 0.55
C ARG A 230 16.48 14.77 -0.71
N GLN A 231 17.18 15.50 -1.57
CA GLN A 231 16.58 15.98 -2.82
C GLN A 231 16.13 14.81 -3.71
N PHE A 232 16.93 13.74 -3.73
CA PHE A 232 16.56 12.48 -4.38
C PHE A 232 15.25 11.91 -3.81
N THR A 233 15.16 11.73 -2.49
CA THR A 233 13.97 11.14 -1.87
C THR A 233 12.74 12.02 -2.04
N ASP A 234 12.88 13.33 -1.87
CA ASP A 234 11.77 14.29 -1.98
C ASP A 234 11.22 14.30 -3.42
N TYR A 235 12.10 14.32 -4.43
CA TYR A 235 11.69 14.30 -5.84
C TYR A 235 11.03 12.96 -6.23
N PHE A 236 11.68 11.83 -5.97
CA PHE A 236 11.16 10.53 -6.40
C PHE A 236 9.91 10.12 -5.66
N SER A 237 9.79 10.47 -4.38
CA SER A 237 8.55 10.25 -3.64
C SER A 237 7.37 10.91 -4.34
N ARG A 238 7.54 12.14 -4.84
CA ARG A 238 6.47 12.86 -5.54
C ARG A 238 6.15 12.22 -6.87
N ILE A 239 7.14 12.04 -7.74
CA ILE A 239 6.91 11.48 -9.08
C ILE A 239 6.28 10.09 -9.02
N ILE A 240 6.76 9.21 -8.13
CA ILE A 240 6.22 7.85 -8.03
C ILE A 240 4.73 7.86 -7.59
N TYR A 241 4.36 8.76 -6.68
CA TYR A 241 2.98 8.87 -6.24
C TYR A 241 2.11 9.62 -7.25
N GLU A 242 2.63 10.65 -7.93
CA GLU A 242 1.96 11.32 -9.05
C GLU A 242 1.65 10.31 -10.18
N ASP A 243 2.61 9.47 -10.58
CA ASP A 243 2.39 8.39 -11.57
C ASP A 243 1.36 7.36 -11.07
N PHE A 244 1.30 7.11 -9.76
CA PHE A 244 0.35 6.17 -9.17
C PHE A 244 -1.07 6.73 -9.09
N GLU A 245 -1.25 8.05 -8.91
CA GLU A 245 -2.55 8.70 -8.87
C GLU A 245 -3.38 8.44 -10.13
N GLU A 246 -2.75 8.51 -11.31
CA GLU A 246 -3.44 8.29 -12.58
C GLU A 246 -4.08 6.90 -12.64
N VAL A 247 -3.34 5.88 -12.21
CA VAL A 247 -3.83 4.49 -12.19
C VAL A 247 -4.85 4.27 -11.09
N LEU A 248 -4.65 4.88 -9.92
CA LEU A 248 -5.56 4.77 -8.79
C LEU A 248 -6.91 5.42 -9.08
N LEU A 249 -6.95 6.53 -9.82
CA LEU A 249 -8.19 7.19 -10.22
C LEU A 249 -8.98 6.37 -11.24
N GLU A 250 -8.31 5.57 -12.08
CA GLU A 250 -8.98 4.65 -13.01
C GLU A 250 -9.67 3.50 -12.26
N TYR A 251 -9.01 2.94 -11.23
CA TYR A 251 -9.54 1.83 -10.45
C TYR A 251 -9.35 2.01 -8.93
N PRO A 252 -10.13 2.89 -8.29
CA PRO A 252 -9.96 3.20 -6.87
C PRO A 252 -10.16 1.97 -5.98
N GLU A 253 -10.96 1.00 -6.39
CA GLU A 253 -11.25 -0.21 -5.64
C GLU A 253 -10.05 -1.17 -5.51
N ALA A 254 -9.07 -1.05 -6.41
CA ALA A 254 -7.95 -1.99 -6.47
C ALA A 254 -6.81 -1.68 -5.49
N TRP A 255 -6.89 -0.57 -4.74
CA TRP A 255 -5.87 -0.23 -3.76
C TRP A 255 -6.25 -0.74 -2.36
N GLU A 256 -5.58 -1.80 -1.92
CA GLU A 256 -5.86 -2.43 -0.62
C GLU A 256 -5.60 -1.47 0.55
N ALA A 257 -4.66 -0.53 0.38
CA ALA A 257 -4.25 0.38 1.43
C ALA A 257 -5.37 1.30 1.92
N TRP A 258 -6.45 1.51 1.16
CA TRP A 258 -7.63 2.24 1.66
C TRP A 258 -8.14 1.72 3.00
N LEU A 259 -7.98 0.42 3.27
CA LEU A 259 -8.44 -0.23 4.50
C LEU A 259 -7.58 0.14 5.73
N TYR A 260 -6.36 0.63 5.54
CA TYR A 260 -5.40 0.87 6.62
C TYR A 260 -4.56 2.13 6.47
N LEU A 261 -4.86 3.00 5.49
CA LEU A 261 -4.08 4.20 5.17
C LEU A 261 -3.90 5.15 6.36
N HIS A 262 -4.95 5.30 7.17
CA HIS A 262 -4.92 6.07 8.41
C HIS A 262 -3.88 5.61 9.44
N LYS A 263 -3.45 4.35 9.38
CA LYS A 263 -2.42 3.78 10.27
C LYS A 263 -1.02 3.98 9.73
N THR A 264 -0.87 4.03 8.40
CA THR A 264 0.44 3.93 7.74
C THR A 264 0.88 5.24 7.11
N MET A 265 -0.06 6.07 6.67
CA MET A 265 0.21 7.27 5.88
C MET A 265 -0.48 8.56 6.35
N SER A 266 -1.37 8.50 7.35
CA SER A 266 -2.02 9.70 7.93
C SER A 266 -2.56 10.70 6.88
N PRO A 267 -3.60 10.34 6.11
CA PRO A 267 -4.18 11.23 5.11
C PRO A 267 -4.67 12.55 5.72
N SER A 268 -4.50 13.64 4.98
CA SER A 268 -5.03 14.96 5.32
C SER A 268 -5.54 15.70 4.10
N SER A 269 -6.39 16.70 4.32
CA SER A 269 -6.94 17.57 3.27
C SER A 269 -7.30 18.93 3.87
N ASP A 270 -7.72 19.89 3.05
CA ASP A 270 -8.23 21.18 3.53
C ASP A 270 -9.53 20.98 4.34
N VAL A 271 -9.61 21.60 5.53
CA VAL A 271 -10.79 21.59 6.40
C VAL A 271 -12.00 22.29 5.75
N ALA A 272 -11.78 23.24 4.85
CA ALA A 272 -12.84 23.98 4.17
C ALA A 272 -13.75 23.07 3.32
N THR A 273 -13.27 21.89 2.92
CA THR A 273 -14.05 20.90 2.16
C THR A 273 -14.97 20.04 3.06
N TRP A 274 -14.90 20.20 4.39
CA TRP A 274 -15.60 19.35 5.35
C TRP A 274 -16.85 19.99 5.93
N SER A 275 -18.02 19.65 5.38
CA SER A 275 -19.31 19.97 6.00
C SER A 275 -19.53 19.18 7.31
N ALA A 276 -20.14 19.79 8.33
CA ALA A 276 -20.43 19.14 9.61
C ALA A 276 -21.26 17.84 9.45
N THR A 277 -22.23 17.82 8.53
CA THR A 277 -23.14 16.68 8.30
C THR A 277 -22.44 15.44 7.79
N ASN A 278 -21.37 15.60 7.01
CA ASN A 278 -20.62 14.49 6.41
C ASN A 278 -19.29 14.24 7.12
N ARG A 279 -18.97 14.96 8.19
CA ARG A 279 -17.70 14.84 8.93
C ARG A 279 -17.80 13.84 10.08
N ILE A 280 -18.94 13.77 10.74
CA ILE A 280 -19.14 12.92 11.91
C ILE A 280 -19.90 11.64 11.52
N ILE A 281 -19.43 10.49 11.99
CA ILE A 281 -20.11 9.20 11.83
C ILE A 281 -20.07 8.41 13.13
N SER A 282 -21.16 7.75 13.51
CA SER A 282 -21.22 6.93 14.73
C SER A 282 -20.78 5.50 14.48
N PHE A 283 -20.13 4.88 15.45
CA PHE A 283 -19.81 3.45 15.43
C PHE A 283 -19.76 2.87 16.84
N SER A 284 -19.79 1.55 16.93
CA SER A 284 -19.68 0.83 18.20
C SER A 284 -18.32 0.17 18.32
N MET A 285 -17.75 0.18 19.52
CA MET A 285 -16.55 -0.58 19.84
C MET A 285 -16.63 -1.09 21.27
N LYS A 286 -16.62 -2.41 21.45
CA LYS A 286 -16.70 -3.05 22.78
C LYS A 286 -17.91 -2.53 23.57
N GLU A 287 -19.08 -2.55 22.93
CA GLU A 287 -20.38 -2.11 23.48
C GLU A 287 -20.50 -0.60 23.76
N LYS A 288 -19.47 0.22 23.46
CA LYS A 288 -19.54 1.67 23.59
C LYS A 288 -19.91 2.33 22.27
N GLN A 289 -20.87 3.24 22.29
CA GLN A 289 -21.18 4.10 21.15
C GLN A 289 -20.19 5.27 21.11
N LEU A 290 -19.61 5.51 19.94
CA LEU A 290 -18.60 6.53 19.68
C LEU A 290 -19.04 7.39 18.49
N LEU A 291 -18.70 8.69 18.54
CA LEU A 291 -18.69 9.57 17.37
C LEU A 291 -17.26 9.64 16.84
N PHE A 292 -17.10 9.33 15.57
CA PHE A 292 -15.85 9.45 14.86
C PHE A 292 -15.85 10.75 14.05
N ASP A 293 -14.85 11.58 14.28
CA ASP A 293 -14.53 12.71 13.43
C ASP A 293 -13.61 12.26 12.30
N LYS A 294 -14.17 12.10 11.11
CA LYS A 294 -13.44 11.63 9.93
C LYS A 294 -12.30 12.55 9.51
N PHE A 295 -12.34 13.85 9.85
CA PHE A 295 -11.27 14.80 9.50
C PHE A 295 -10.04 14.64 10.41
N THR A 296 -10.24 14.37 11.70
CA THR A 296 -9.15 14.29 12.69
C THR A 296 -8.77 12.86 13.04
N TYR A 297 -9.55 11.87 12.58
CA TYR A 297 -9.46 10.48 13.00
C TYR A 297 -9.65 10.25 14.51
N LEU A 298 -10.23 11.22 15.23
CA LEU A 298 -10.50 11.12 16.67
C LEU A 298 -11.88 10.52 16.92
N SER A 299 -11.96 9.70 17.96
CA SER A 299 -13.22 9.12 18.44
C SER A 299 -13.59 9.69 19.81
N TYR A 300 -14.85 10.08 19.96
CA TYR A 300 -15.40 10.65 21.19
C TYR A 300 -16.52 9.75 21.71
N PRO A 301 -16.57 9.44 23.01
CA PRO A 301 -17.69 8.70 23.57
C PRO A 301 -18.98 9.49 23.41
N LEU A 302 -20.04 8.83 22.93
CA LEU A 302 -21.38 9.39 23.06
C LEU A 302 -21.73 9.39 24.54
N PRO A 303 -22.09 10.55 25.12
CA PRO A 303 -22.60 10.60 26.47
C PRO A 303 -23.75 9.60 26.59
N VAL A 304 -23.65 8.71 27.58
CA VAL A 304 -24.77 7.85 27.99
C VAL A 304 -25.78 8.76 28.68
N THR A 305 -26.50 9.58 27.93
CA THR A 305 -27.51 10.47 28.49
C THR A 305 -28.88 10.02 28.03
N ILE A 306 -29.41 9.12 28.86
CA ILE A 306 -30.80 9.02 29.34
C ILE A 306 -31.86 8.99 28.23
N LEU A 307 -32.30 7.77 27.90
CA LEU A 307 -33.63 7.51 27.33
C LEU A 307 -34.72 8.05 28.26
#